data_AF-A0A2X2WE92-F1
#
_entry.id   AF-A0A2X2WE92-F1
#
_cell.length_a   1.000
_cell.length_b   1.000
_cell.length_c   1.000
_cell.angle_alpha   90.00
_cell.angle_beta   90.00
_cell.angle_gamma   90.00
#
_symmetry.space_group_name_H-M   'P 1'
#
loop_
_entity.id
_entity.type
_entity.pdbx_description
1 polymer ?
#
loop_
_entity_poly.entity_id
_entity_poly.type
_entity_poly.pdbx_seq_one_letter_code
_entity_poly.pdbx_strand_id
1 'polypeptide(L)'
;MKYALDINDFYLRKVLIEKLKKAGNLTIDCFNEECCLGESFFKKVLLSNNAKADIFIRITKSIGEDKRIEILGDDQILRRVVSLNLEDIVYYIGLSHISIKSGKGLYLVKNLNSLCLIINIIDTEIDSINKEKLADALYKIIKEVS
;
A
#
# COMPACT_ATOMS: atom_id res chain seq x y z
N MET A 1 0.49 -16.13 3.50
CA MET A 1 1.63 -15.20 3.27
C MET A 1 1.84 -14.32 4.48
N LYS A 2 2.99 -13.66 4.58
CA LYS A 2 3.36 -12.72 5.63
C LYS A 2 3.51 -11.32 5.04
N TYR A 3 2.65 -10.40 5.47
CA TYR A 3 2.62 -9.03 4.99
C TYR A 3 3.21 -8.08 6.02
N ALA A 4 4.08 -7.18 5.58
CA ALA A 4 4.49 -6.01 6.37
C ALA A 4 3.70 -4.80 5.87
N LEU A 5 2.97 -4.12 6.76
CA LEU A 5 2.01 -3.07 6.40
C LEU A 5 2.43 -1.72 6.99
N ASP A 6 2.53 -0.70 6.15
CA ASP A 6 2.86 0.67 6.53
C ASP A 6 1.77 1.61 6.00
N ILE A 7 0.73 1.82 6.82
CA ILE A 7 -0.51 2.48 6.40
C ILE A 7 -0.74 3.70 7.29
N ASN A 8 -0.79 4.89 6.69
CA ASN A 8 -0.93 6.14 7.45
C ASN A 8 -2.35 6.45 7.94
N ASP A 9 -3.37 5.87 7.32
CA ASP A 9 -4.76 5.99 7.78
C ASP A 9 -5.06 4.89 8.81
N PHE A 10 -5.45 5.29 10.02
CA PHE A 10 -5.73 4.38 11.13
C PHE A 10 -6.88 3.39 10.83
N TYR A 11 -7.95 3.87 10.19
CA TYR A 11 -9.10 3.03 9.88
C TYR A 11 -8.73 1.97 8.83
N LEU A 12 -8.11 2.40 7.72
CA LEU A 12 -7.66 1.49 6.66
C LEU A 12 -6.69 0.45 7.21
N ARG A 13 -5.74 0.88 8.05
CA ARG A 13 -4.77 -0.01 8.69
C ARG A 13 -5.45 -1.13 9.47
N LYS A 14 -6.38 -0.78 10.36
CA LYS A 14 -7.12 -1.76 11.17
C LYS A 14 -7.89 -2.75 10.31
N VAL A 15 -8.67 -2.23 9.35
CA VAL A 15 -9.55 -3.07 8.50
C VAL A 15 -8.74 -4.01 7.62
N LEU A 16 -7.66 -3.55 6.99
CA LEU A 16 -6.83 -4.37 6.12
C LEU A 16 -6.08 -5.46 6.91
N ILE A 17 -5.55 -5.14 8.10
CA ILE A 17 -4.94 -6.13 8.99
C ILE A 17 -5.95 -7.23 9.34
N GLU A 18 -7.17 -6.87 9.74
CA GLU A 18 -8.20 -7.84 10.09
C GLU A 18 -8.60 -8.71 8.90
N LYS A 19 -8.79 -8.14 7.71
CA LYS A 19 -9.12 -8.90 6.49
C LYS A 19 -8.02 -9.90 6.13
N LEU A 20 -6.76 -9.47 6.17
CA LEU A 20 -5.62 -10.34 5.87
C LEU A 20 -5.47 -11.48 6.88
N LYS A 21 -5.62 -11.19 8.19
CA LYS A 21 -5.61 -12.21 9.25
C LYS A 21 -6.75 -13.21 9.10
N LYS A 22 -7.98 -12.75 8.82
CA LYS A 22 -9.14 -13.64 8.56
C LYS A 22 -8.93 -14.57 7.36
N ALA A 23 -8.15 -14.14 6.37
CA ALA A 23 -7.74 -14.96 5.24
C ALA A 23 -6.57 -15.92 5.54
N GLY A 24 -6.14 -16.06 6.81
CA GLY A 24 -5.07 -16.97 7.22
C GLY A 24 -3.65 -16.41 7.03
N ASN A 25 -3.50 -15.11 6.79
CA ASN A 25 -2.20 -14.48 6.60
C ASN A 25 -1.62 -13.93 7.92
N LEU A 26 -0.29 -13.86 7.96
CA LEU A 26 0.44 -13.16 9.02
C LEU A 26 0.61 -11.69 8.61
N THR A 27 0.47 -10.78 9.57
CA THR A 27 0.62 -9.33 9.33
C THR A 27 1.56 -8.72 10.38
N ILE A 28 2.53 -7.94 9.94
CA ILE A 28 3.35 -7.07 10.78
C ILE A 28 2.89 -5.63 10.53
N ASP A 29 2.55 -4.92 11.59
CA ASP A 29 2.32 -3.47 11.52
C ASP A 29 3.67 -2.76 11.60
N CYS A 30 4.03 -2.07 10.53
CA CYS A 30 5.28 -1.32 10.39
C CYS A 30 5.05 0.21 10.46
N PHE A 31 3.83 0.65 10.74
CA PHE A 31 3.55 2.07 10.87
C PHE A 31 4.19 2.63 12.15
N ASN A 32 4.86 3.77 12.03
CA ASN A 32 5.49 4.46 13.15
C ASN A 32 5.53 5.98 12.89
N GLU A 33 4.86 6.76 13.75
CA GLU A 33 4.76 8.23 13.68
C GLU A 33 5.92 8.95 14.38
N GLU A 34 6.63 8.28 15.29
CA GLU A 34 7.51 8.94 16.27
C GLU A 34 8.97 9.13 15.81
N CYS A 35 9.26 9.09 14.52
CA CYS A 35 10.63 9.15 14.00
C CYS A 35 10.78 10.12 12.83
N CYS A 36 11.99 10.67 12.65
CA CYS A 36 12.30 11.40 11.42
C CYS A 36 12.20 10.48 10.20
N LEU A 37 12.00 11.05 9.01
CA LEU A 37 11.67 10.30 7.79
C LEU A 37 12.68 9.17 7.47
N GLY A 38 13.98 9.47 7.55
CA GLY A 38 15.04 8.52 7.27
C GLY A 38 15.06 7.35 8.26
N GLU A 39 14.95 7.65 9.55
CA GLU A 39 14.89 6.63 10.60
C GLU A 39 13.63 5.77 10.50
N SER A 40 12.49 6.38 10.15
CA SER A 40 11.22 5.68 9.92
C SER A 40 11.38 4.64 8.81
N PHE A 41 11.95 5.01 7.66
CA PHE A 41 12.18 4.06 6.56
C PHE A 41 13.19 2.97 6.92
N PHE A 42 14.28 3.32 7.59
CA PHE A 42 15.27 2.33 8.04
C PHE A 42 14.65 1.28 8.97
N LYS A 43 13.88 1.72 9.98
CA LYS A 43 13.18 0.81 10.91
C LYS A 43 12.18 -0.11 10.19
N LYS A 44 11.43 0.42 9.22
CA LYS A 44 10.46 -0.36 8.43
C LYS A 44 11.14 -1.47 7.63
N VAL A 45 12.26 -1.15 6.98
CA VAL A 45 13.08 -2.14 6.27
C VAL A 45 13.58 -3.22 7.24
N LEU A 46 14.15 -2.81 8.38
CA LEU A 46 14.68 -3.72 9.39
C LEU A 46 13.58 -4.68 9.90
N LEU A 47 12.42 -4.14 10.26
CA LEU A 47 11.28 -4.91 10.75
C LEU A 47 10.78 -5.91 9.70
N SER A 48 10.56 -5.47 8.46
CA SER A 48 10.08 -6.31 7.37
C SER A 48 11.05 -7.45 7.04
N ASN A 49 12.34 -7.13 6.93
CA ASN A 49 13.38 -8.09 6.59
C ASN A 49 13.60 -9.11 7.73
N ASN A 50 13.65 -8.67 8.99
CA ASN A 50 13.79 -9.56 10.14
C ASN A 50 12.58 -10.47 10.32
N ALA A 51 11.38 -9.94 10.09
CA ALA A 51 10.16 -10.72 10.10
C ALA A 51 10.08 -11.69 8.90
N LYS A 52 10.92 -11.53 7.87
CA LYS A 52 10.89 -12.27 6.61
C LYS A 52 9.51 -12.17 5.94
N ALA A 53 9.02 -10.94 5.76
CA ALA A 53 7.78 -10.70 5.04
C ALA A 53 7.92 -11.15 3.58
N ASP A 54 6.84 -11.68 3.01
CA ASP A 54 6.77 -12.02 1.58
C ASP A 54 6.54 -10.75 0.76
N ILE A 55 5.66 -9.86 1.26
CA ILE A 55 5.28 -8.60 0.62
C ILE A 55 5.23 -7.49 1.67
N PHE A 56 5.87 -6.37 1.35
CA PHE A 56 5.74 -5.11 2.06
C PHE A 56 4.77 -4.20 1.30
N ILE A 57 3.77 -3.65 2.01
CA ILE A 57 2.74 -2.79 1.43
C ILE A 57 2.74 -1.47 2.20
N ARG A 58 2.98 -0.37 1.48
CA ARG A 58 2.79 0.98 2.00
C ARG A 58 1.56 1.61 1.37
N ILE A 59 0.65 2.13 2.18
CA ILE A 59 -0.50 2.90 1.72
C ILE A 59 -0.46 4.27 2.37
N THR A 60 -0.45 5.31 1.54
CA THR A 60 -0.54 6.69 2.02
C THR A 60 -1.77 7.38 1.47
N LYS A 61 -2.43 8.17 2.30
CA LYS A 61 -3.47 9.11 1.91
C LYS A 61 -2.96 10.54 2.12
N SER A 62 -3.16 11.41 1.14
CA SER A 62 -2.77 12.83 1.20
C SER A 62 -3.72 13.73 0.42
N ILE A 63 -3.79 15.01 0.79
CA ILE A 63 -4.50 16.04 0.02
C ILE A 63 -3.64 16.45 -1.18
N GLY A 64 -4.25 16.60 -2.35
CA GLY A 64 -3.61 17.11 -3.55
C GLY A 64 -4.56 17.87 -4.45
N GLU A 65 -4.10 18.16 -5.67
CA GLU A 65 -4.84 18.98 -6.66
C GLU A 65 -5.85 18.16 -7.47
N ASP A 66 -5.69 16.84 -7.51
CA ASP A 66 -6.50 15.91 -8.28
C ASP A 66 -6.87 14.66 -7.47
N LYS A 67 -7.79 13.85 -8.02
CA LYS A 67 -8.23 12.58 -7.43
C LYS A 67 -7.53 11.43 -8.13
N ARG A 68 -6.44 10.93 -7.57
CA ARG A 68 -5.63 9.88 -8.22
C ARG A 68 -5.15 8.80 -7.28
N ILE A 69 -4.91 7.62 -7.85
CA ILE A 69 -4.12 6.57 -7.24
C ILE A 69 -2.78 6.46 -7.97
N GLU A 70 -1.69 6.47 -7.22
CA GLU A 70 -0.36 6.17 -7.75
C GLU A 70 0.14 4.86 -7.15
N ILE A 71 0.50 3.92 -8.03
CA ILE A 71 1.05 2.62 -7.66
C ILE A 71 2.50 2.57 -8.08
N LEU A 72 3.37 2.31 -7.11
CA LEU A 72 4.80 2.12 -7.31
C LEU A 72 5.25 0.79 -6.72
N GLY A 73 6.32 0.23 -7.26
CA GLY A 73 6.87 -1.01 -6.74
C GLY A 73 8.05 -1.53 -7.54
N ASP A 74 8.49 -2.74 -7.18
CA ASP A 74 9.44 -3.50 -7.98
C ASP A 74 8.79 -4.05 -9.27
N ASP A 75 9.61 -4.45 -10.24
CA ASP A 75 9.11 -4.92 -11.54
C ASP A 75 8.22 -6.17 -11.42
N GLN A 76 8.46 -7.04 -10.44
CA GLN A 76 7.70 -8.28 -10.30
C GLN A 76 6.28 -7.98 -9.81
N ILE A 77 6.12 -7.12 -8.79
CA ILE A 77 4.79 -6.77 -8.30
C ILE A 77 4.03 -5.88 -9.29
N LEU A 78 4.72 -4.97 -9.99
CA LEU A 78 4.08 -4.10 -10.98
C LEU A 78 3.52 -4.89 -12.18
N ARG A 79 4.19 -5.98 -12.60
CA ARG A 79 3.64 -6.89 -13.63
C ARG A 79 2.31 -7.52 -13.20
N ARG A 80 2.12 -7.79 -11.92
CA ARG A 80 0.85 -8.29 -11.38
C ARG A 80 -0.20 -7.18 -11.35
N VAL A 81 0.18 -5.98 -10.89
CA VAL A 81 -0.69 -4.79 -10.85
C VAL A 81 -1.25 -4.45 -12.23
N VAL A 82 -0.43 -4.43 -13.28
CA VAL A 82 -0.90 -4.08 -14.64
C VAL A 82 -1.84 -5.12 -15.26
N SER A 83 -1.88 -6.33 -14.70
CA SER A 83 -2.82 -7.36 -15.14
C SER A 83 -4.23 -7.19 -14.54
N LEU A 84 -4.38 -6.27 -13.59
CA LEU A 84 -5.65 -6.00 -12.91
C LEU A 84 -6.48 -4.99 -13.70
N ASN A 85 -7.81 -5.10 -13.59
CA ASN A 85 -8.72 -4.08 -14.08
C ASN A 85 -8.81 -2.91 -13.08
N LEU A 86 -7.77 -2.07 -13.06
CA LEU A 86 -7.65 -0.96 -12.12
C LEU A 86 -8.64 0.17 -12.41
N GLU A 87 -9.05 0.36 -13.66
CA GLU A 87 -10.00 1.41 -14.05
C GLU A 87 -11.33 1.27 -13.30
N ASP A 88 -11.90 0.06 -13.30
CA ASP A 88 -13.13 -0.23 -12.56
C ASP A 88 -12.97 -0.01 -11.06
N ILE A 89 -11.82 -0.42 -10.50
CA ILE A 89 -11.53 -0.26 -9.06
C ILE A 89 -11.45 1.22 -8.70
N VAL A 90 -10.79 2.03 -9.53
CA VAL A 90 -10.53 3.45 -9.29
C VAL A 90 -11.80 4.28 -9.43
N TYR A 91 -12.61 3.98 -10.45
CA TYR A 91 -13.92 4.60 -10.61
C TYR A 91 -14.87 4.24 -9.45
N TYR A 92 -14.85 2.97 -9.00
CA TYR A 92 -15.66 2.51 -7.87
C TYR A 92 -15.39 3.28 -6.56
N ILE A 93 -14.15 3.72 -6.34
CA ILE A 93 -13.74 4.51 -5.17
C ILE A 93 -13.78 6.02 -5.40
N GLY A 94 -14.26 6.49 -6.56
CA GLY A 94 -14.45 7.91 -6.85
C GLY A 94 -13.16 8.68 -7.18
N LEU A 95 -12.10 7.97 -7.61
CA LEU A 95 -10.88 8.57 -8.14
C LEU A 95 -10.98 8.69 -9.67
N SER A 96 -10.23 9.62 -10.27
CA SER A 96 -10.28 9.90 -11.71
C SER A 96 -9.02 9.50 -12.47
N HIS A 97 -7.88 9.35 -11.79
CA HIS A 97 -6.61 9.03 -12.44
C HIS A 97 -5.87 7.87 -11.79
N ILE A 98 -5.13 7.15 -12.63
CA ILE A 98 -4.27 6.03 -12.25
C ILE A 98 -2.89 6.32 -12.81
N SER A 99 -1.86 6.19 -11.99
CA SER A 99 -0.50 6.13 -12.48
C SER A 99 0.22 4.92 -11.91
N ILE A 100 0.94 4.21 -12.77
CA ILE A 100 1.77 3.06 -12.40
C ILE A 100 3.20 3.43 -12.77
N LYS A 101 4.09 3.49 -11.77
CA LYS A 101 5.46 3.98 -11.94
C LYS A 101 6.44 3.00 -11.34
N SER A 102 7.62 2.86 -11.95
CA SER A 102 8.69 2.05 -11.36
C SER A 102 9.14 2.67 -10.03
N GLY A 103 9.21 1.84 -9.00
CA GLY A 103 9.70 2.22 -7.67
C GLY A 103 11.20 2.03 -7.49
N LYS A 104 11.95 1.58 -8.51
CA LYS A 104 13.38 1.21 -8.42
C LYS A 104 14.28 2.27 -7.79
N GLY A 105 13.94 3.55 -7.91
CA GLY A 105 14.68 4.66 -7.32
C GLY A 105 14.50 4.80 -5.81
N LEU A 106 13.42 4.26 -5.25
CA LEU A 106 12.97 4.49 -3.88
C LEU A 106 13.73 3.63 -2.87
N TYR A 107 14.00 4.21 -1.69
CA TYR A 107 14.73 3.54 -0.62
C TYR A 107 14.09 2.21 -0.20
N LEU A 108 12.77 2.19 0.02
CA LEU A 108 12.05 0.98 0.43
C LEU A 108 12.22 -0.15 -0.59
N VAL A 109 11.98 0.13 -1.86
CA VAL A 109 12.08 -0.84 -2.96
C VAL A 109 13.51 -1.39 -3.11
N LYS A 110 14.53 -0.56 -2.85
CA LYS A 110 15.94 -0.97 -2.95
C LYS A 110 16.43 -1.84 -1.80
N ASN A 111 15.86 -1.70 -0.60
CA ASN A 111 16.43 -2.27 0.62
C ASN A 111 15.56 -3.37 1.26
N LEU A 112 14.35 -3.59 0.76
CA LEU A 112 13.49 -4.68 1.18
C LEU A 112 13.88 -5.99 0.47
N ASN A 113 13.92 -7.09 1.22
CA ASN A 113 14.07 -8.44 0.67
C ASN A 113 12.74 -8.99 0.12
N SER A 114 11.62 -8.42 0.55
CA SER A 114 10.26 -8.73 0.13
C SER A 114 9.89 -7.97 -1.15
N LEU A 115 8.85 -8.42 -1.87
CA LEU A 115 8.20 -7.56 -2.87
C LEU A 115 7.70 -6.28 -2.21
N CYS A 116 7.71 -5.16 -2.93
CA CYS A 116 7.35 -3.86 -2.38
C CYS A 116 6.26 -3.21 -3.22
N LEU A 117 5.06 -3.07 -2.64
CA LEU A 117 3.95 -2.31 -3.20
C LEU A 117 3.78 -1.00 -2.44
N ILE A 118 3.75 0.11 -3.14
CA ILE A 118 3.48 1.43 -2.60
C ILE A 118 2.25 1.98 -3.32
N ILE A 119 1.23 2.34 -2.56
CA ILE A 119 -0.01 2.92 -3.05
C ILE A 119 -0.18 4.30 -2.42
N ASN A 120 -0.20 5.35 -3.23
CA ASN A 120 -0.51 6.70 -2.79
C ASN A 120 -1.90 7.06 -3.30
N ILE A 121 -2.79 7.43 -2.38
CA ILE A 121 -4.14 7.88 -2.65
C ILE A 121 -4.15 9.38 -2.42
N ILE A 122 -4.42 10.11 -3.49
CA ILE A 122 -4.43 11.57 -3.50
C ILE A 122 -5.85 11.98 -3.85
N ASP A 123 -6.42 12.83 -3.00
CA ASP A 123 -7.76 13.36 -3.17
C ASP A 123 -7.72 14.87 -2.92
N THR A 124 -8.64 15.60 -3.54
CA THR A 124 -8.85 17.02 -3.26
C THR A 124 -9.39 17.24 -1.84
N GLU A 125 -10.06 16.23 -1.30
CA GLU A 125 -10.66 16.25 0.03
C GLU A 125 -10.37 14.96 0.80
N ILE A 126 -9.68 15.08 1.94
CA ILE A 126 -9.10 13.92 2.65
C ILE A 126 -10.12 12.92 3.19
N ASP A 127 -11.42 13.23 3.24
CA ASP A 127 -12.47 12.33 3.75
C ASP A 127 -13.65 12.16 2.78
N SER A 128 -13.51 12.56 1.51
CA SER A 128 -14.61 12.44 0.53
C SER A 128 -14.87 11.00 0.11
N ILE A 129 -13.82 10.17 0.10
CA ILE A 129 -13.92 8.74 -0.27
C ILE A 129 -14.50 7.92 0.87
N ASN A 130 -15.51 7.12 0.56
CA ASN A 130 -16.06 6.12 1.49
C ASN A 130 -14.96 5.13 1.93
N LYS A 131 -14.67 5.11 3.23
CA LYS A 131 -13.56 4.35 3.81
C LYS A 131 -13.72 2.83 3.67
N GLU A 132 -14.94 2.31 3.70
CA GLU A 132 -15.23 0.88 3.51
C GLU A 132 -14.97 0.46 2.06
N LYS A 133 -15.51 1.22 1.10
CA LYS A 133 -15.26 0.98 -0.34
C LYS A 133 -13.76 1.02 -0.66
N LEU A 134 -13.05 1.98 -0.07
CA LEU A 134 -11.62 2.10 -0.24
C LEU A 134 -10.87 0.90 0.35
N ALA A 135 -11.22 0.47 1.55
CA ALA A 135 -10.62 -0.71 2.16
C ALA A 135 -10.87 -1.99 1.34
N ASP A 136 -12.07 -2.16 0.77
CA ASP A 136 -12.40 -3.29 -0.09
C ASP A 136 -11.60 -3.28 -1.39
N ALA A 137 -11.50 -2.13 -2.05
CA ALA A 137 -10.71 -1.94 -3.25
C ALA A 137 -9.23 -2.24 -3.01
N LEU A 138 -8.65 -1.69 -1.94
CA LEU A 138 -7.26 -1.94 -1.56
C LEU A 138 -7.01 -3.40 -1.23
N TYR A 139 -7.93 -4.05 -0.49
CA TYR A 139 -7.83 -5.46 -0.19
C TYR A 139 -7.85 -6.33 -1.46
N LYS A 140 -8.70 -5.97 -2.44
CA LYS A 140 -8.74 -6.66 -3.74
C LYS A 140 -7.39 -6.55 -4.47
N ILE A 141 -6.84 -5.34 -4.57
CA ILE A 141 -5.51 -5.12 -5.18
C ILE A 141 -4.45 -5.97 -4.47
N ILE A 142 -4.39 -5.90 -3.13
CA ILE A 142 -3.41 -6.64 -2.33
C ILE A 142 -3.53 -8.15 -2.61
N LYS A 143 -4.75 -8.69 -2.61
CA LYS A 143 -4.98 -10.11 -2.82
C LYS A 143 -4.57 -10.58 -4.22
N GLU A 144 -4.83 -9.78 -5.25
CA GLU A 144 -4.53 -10.15 -6.64
C GLU A 144 -3.05 -10.06 -6.98
N VAL A 145 -2.27 -9.25 -6.26
CA VAL A 145 -0.81 -9.15 -6.46
C VAL A 145 0.01 -10.09 -5.58
N SER A 146 -0.64 -10.87 -4.72
CA SER A 146 0.00 -11.77 -3.77
C SER A 146 0.22 -13.16 -4.37
#